data_AF-A0A9D2AZA0-F1
#
_entry.id   AF-A0A9D2AZA0-F1
#
_cell.length_a   1.000
_cell.length_b   1.000
_cell.length_c   1.000
_cell.angle_alpha   90.00
_cell.angle_beta   90.00
_cell.angle_gamma   90.00
#
_symmetry.space_group_name_H-M   'P 1'
#
loop_
_entity.id
_entity.type
_entity.pdbx_description
1 polymer ?
#
loop_
_entity_poly.entity_id
_entity_poly.type
_entity_poly.pdbx_seq_one_letter_code
_entity_poly.pdbx_strand_id
1 'polypeptide(L)'
;MGLNCGCPLGAHIADLTIEECKESMGQIQKVAFQRIYKTAGELNSVANPTKKASFATLFSAADGTKMTVSPYIQGPTTEPGAARTFGSGNQVLGGIPITIGREATSFSGTIYQENQKVIAQLKQYQCENIGVYLIDENGNIGCLVNDLDEPTKYMPIPIYSFFVGDKSLGGYEEPDSNAISWSFVPNWSDKFYIIKRETLDF
;
A
#
# COMPACT_ATOMS: atom_id res chain seq x y z
N MET A 1 -2.17 18.07 -24.68
CA MET A 1 -3.50 18.33 -24.11
C MET A 1 -3.96 17.04 -23.45
N GLY A 2 -3.56 16.86 -22.19
CA GLY A 2 -3.73 15.64 -21.41
C GLY A 2 -4.88 15.76 -20.42
N LEU A 3 -5.37 14.59 -19.96
CA LEU A 3 -6.44 14.36 -18.99
C LEU A 3 -7.64 15.27 -19.18
N ASN A 4 -8.70 14.71 -19.78
CA ASN A 4 -9.96 15.36 -20.07
C ASN A 4 -10.62 15.86 -18.75
N CYS A 5 -10.15 17.00 -18.24
CA CYS A 5 -10.73 17.71 -17.12
C CYS A 5 -12.08 18.27 -17.60
N GLY A 6 -13.16 17.54 -17.35
CA GLY A 6 -14.53 17.96 -17.68
C GLY A 6 -15.04 19.16 -16.86
N CYS A 7 -14.14 19.97 -16.29
CA CYS A 7 -14.44 21.15 -15.47
C CYS A 7 -13.69 22.37 -16.03
N PRO A 8 -14.29 23.58 -15.96
CA PRO A 8 -13.63 24.79 -16.40
C PRO A 8 -12.32 25.01 -15.62
N LEU A 9 -11.27 25.38 -16.34
CA LEU A 9 -10.00 25.79 -15.74
C LEU A 9 -10.26 26.94 -14.76
N GLY A 10 -9.69 26.86 -13.56
CA GLY A 10 -9.77 27.94 -12.57
C GLY A 10 -9.13 29.23 -13.07
N ALA A 11 -9.44 30.37 -12.43
CA ALA A 11 -8.91 31.69 -12.82
C ALA A 11 -7.39 31.82 -12.70
N HIS A 12 -6.75 30.94 -11.92
CA HIS A 12 -5.31 30.83 -11.74
C HIS A 12 -4.96 29.38 -11.38
N ILE A 13 -3.67 29.05 -11.49
CA ILE A 13 -3.11 27.80 -10.96
C ILE A 13 -3.07 27.95 -9.43
N ALA A 14 -3.55 26.96 -8.68
CA ALA A 14 -3.52 27.00 -7.22
C ALA A 14 -2.08 27.09 -6.69
N ASP A 15 -1.90 27.79 -5.57
CA ASP A 15 -0.61 27.88 -4.89
C ASP A 15 -0.13 26.48 -4.43
N LEU A 16 1.17 26.24 -4.55
CA LEU A 16 1.82 25.01 -4.08
C LEU A 16 2.61 25.32 -2.79
N THR A 17 2.13 24.81 -1.66
CA THR A 17 2.89 24.84 -0.41
C THR A 17 3.97 23.75 -0.46
N ILE A 18 5.23 24.14 -0.24
CA ILE A 18 6.36 23.21 -0.15
C ILE A 18 6.74 23.08 1.32
N GLU A 19 6.46 21.91 1.88
CA GLU A 19 6.85 21.59 3.25
C GLU A 19 8.38 21.48 3.38
N GLU A 20 8.95 22.06 4.43
CA GLU A 20 10.40 21.99 4.69
C GLU A 20 10.84 20.58 5.11
N CYS A 21 9.94 19.85 5.78
CA CYS A 21 10.18 18.49 6.28
C CYS A 21 9.88 17.46 5.19
N LYS A 22 10.94 16.91 4.59
CA LYS A 22 10.81 15.80 3.64
C LYS A 22 10.37 14.52 4.35
N GLU A 23 9.45 13.79 3.73
CA GLU A 23 9.04 12.46 4.19
C GLU A 23 9.96 11.36 3.64
N SER A 24 10.16 10.31 4.44
CA SER A 24 10.89 9.11 4.04
C SER A 24 10.31 7.91 4.78
N MET A 25 9.79 6.96 3.99
CA MET A 25 9.45 5.61 4.43
C MET A 25 10.65 4.75 4.06
N GLY A 26 11.37 4.21 5.05
CA GLY A 26 12.58 3.42 4.81
C GLY A 26 12.29 2.10 4.08
N GLN A 27 13.19 1.13 4.19
CA GLN A 27 12.93 -0.18 3.60
C GLN A 27 11.72 -0.86 4.28
N ILE A 28 10.71 -1.28 3.49
CA ILE A 28 9.56 -2.05 3.99
C ILE A 28 10.00 -3.47 4.33
N GLN A 29 9.92 -3.85 5.61
CA GLN A 29 10.36 -5.18 6.06
C GLN A 29 9.19 -6.09 6.44
N LYS A 30 8.04 -5.52 6.81
CA LYS A 30 6.81 -6.27 7.11
C LYS A 30 5.59 -5.49 6.64
N VAL A 31 4.47 -6.18 6.54
CA VAL A 31 3.16 -5.57 6.34
C VAL A 31 2.16 -6.13 7.35
N ALA A 32 1.18 -5.33 7.74
CA ALA A 32 0.03 -5.84 8.46
C ALA A 32 -1.18 -5.88 7.52
N PHE A 33 -1.78 -7.05 7.37
CA PHE A 33 -2.98 -7.27 6.58
C PHE A 33 -4.23 -7.00 7.41
N GLN A 34 -5.18 -6.31 6.81
CA GLN A 34 -6.53 -6.11 7.36
C GLN A 34 -7.52 -6.07 6.19
N ARG A 35 -8.77 -6.49 6.41
CA ARG A 35 -9.82 -6.25 5.41
C ARG A 35 -10.02 -4.76 5.19
N ILE A 36 -10.35 -4.35 3.98
CA ILE A 36 -10.66 -2.92 3.71
C ILE A 36 -11.93 -2.50 4.47
N TYR A 37 -12.92 -3.39 4.53
CA TYR A 37 -14.20 -3.15 5.18
C TYR A 37 -14.36 -4.09 6.38
N LYS A 38 -14.71 -3.54 7.55
CA LYS A 38 -15.02 -4.36 8.74
C LYS A 38 -16.40 -5.02 8.62
N THR A 39 -17.33 -4.30 8.01
CA THR A 39 -18.72 -4.70 7.71
C THR A 39 -19.08 -4.12 6.35
N ALA A 40 -20.16 -4.60 5.73
CA ALA A 40 -20.57 -4.14 4.40
C ALA A 40 -20.74 -2.61 4.37
N GLY A 41 -19.92 -1.93 3.57
CA GLY A 41 -19.95 -0.47 3.42
C GLY A 41 -19.22 0.34 4.48
N GLU A 42 -18.64 -0.28 5.52
CA GLU A 42 -17.91 0.44 6.58
C GLU A 42 -16.42 0.10 6.56
N LEU A 43 -15.58 1.12 6.32
CA LEU A 43 -14.13 0.97 6.25
C LEU A 43 -13.52 0.61 7.60
N ASN A 44 -12.48 -0.22 7.55
CA ASN A 44 -11.60 -0.42 8.69
C ASN A 44 -10.75 0.83 8.93
N SER A 45 -10.61 1.19 10.20
CA SER A 45 -9.69 2.24 10.62
C SER A 45 -9.26 2.03 12.07
N VAL A 46 -8.06 2.50 12.38
CA VAL A 46 -7.54 2.65 13.73
C VAL A 46 -7.71 4.11 14.13
N ALA A 47 -8.31 4.39 15.29
CA ALA A 47 -8.52 5.77 15.75
C ALA A 47 -7.33 6.32 16.56
N ASN A 48 -6.62 5.47 17.29
CA ASN A 48 -5.50 5.86 18.15
C ASN A 48 -4.29 4.93 17.94
N PRO A 49 -3.60 5.02 16.79
CA PRO A 49 -2.52 4.08 16.49
C PRO A 49 -1.30 4.24 17.42
N THR A 50 -1.14 5.39 18.08
CA THR A 50 -0.04 5.59 19.05
C THR A 50 -0.13 4.65 20.26
N LYS A 51 -1.31 4.09 20.56
CA LYS A 51 -1.52 3.24 21.72
C LYS A 51 -1.36 1.76 21.37
N LYS A 52 -0.52 1.07 22.15
CA LYS A 52 -0.33 -0.39 22.04
C LYS A 52 -1.62 -1.19 22.19
N ALA A 53 -2.50 -0.76 23.09
CA ALA A 53 -3.80 -1.39 23.31
C ALA A 53 -4.66 -1.41 22.04
N SER A 54 -4.57 -0.36 21.19
CA SER A 54 -5.37 -0.26 19.97
C SER A 54 -4.98 -1.30 18.92
N PHE A 55 -3.71 -1.66 18.84
CA PHE A 55 -3.27 -2.74 17.94
C PHE A 55 -3.48 -4.12 18.57
N ALA A 56 -3.29 -4.26 19.88
CA ALA A 56 -3.53 -5.53 20.58
C ALA A 56 -4.97 -6.02 20.43
N THR A 57 -5.97 -5.13 20.50
CA THR A 57 -7.38 -5.48 20.26
C THR A 57 -7.59 -6.02 18.85
N LEU A 58 -7.05 -5.34 17.82
CA LEU A 58 -7.15 -5.76 16.42
C LEU A 58 -6.43 -7.09 16.14
N PHE A 59 -5.29 -7.33 16.80
CA PHE A 59 -4.59 -8.62 16.72
C PHE A 59 -5.32 -9.74 17.45
N SER A 60 -6.20 -9.43 18.40
CA SER A 60 -7.01 -10.42 19.14
C SER A 60 -8.41 -10.62 18.58
N ALA A 61 -8.88 -9.73 17.68
CA ALA A 61 -10.22 -9.77 17.13
C ALA A 61 -10.53 -11.10 16.43
N ALA A 62 -11.82 -11.40 16.25
CA ALA A 62 -12.32 -12.58 15.55
C ALA A 62 -13.31 -12.20 14.41
N ASP A 63 -13.41 -10.91 14.10
CA ASP A 63 -14.30 -10.35 13.09
C ASP A 63 -13.51 -9.67 11.96
N GLY A 64 -14.21 -8.92 11.09
CA GLY A 64 -13.61 -8.20 9.97
C GLY A 64 -12.62 -7.10 10.35
N THR A 65 -12.43 -6.79 11.65
CA THR A 65 -11.42 -5.84 12.12
C THR A 65 -10.05 -6.48 12.37
N LYS A 66 -9.96 -7.82 12.31
CA LYS A 66 -8.71 -8.56 12.52
C LYS A 66 -7.56 -8.00 11.71
N MET A 67 -6.44 -7.80 12.39
CA MET A 67 -5.16 -7.51 11.76
C MET A 67 -4.20 -8.69 11.95
N THR A 68 -3.42 -9.01 10.91
CA THR A 68 -2.40 -10.05 10.94
C THR A 68 -1.10 -9.53 10.33
N VAL A 69 0.02 -9.71 11.01
CA VAL A 69 1.33 -9.25 10.54
C VAL A 69 2.00 -10.33 9.69
N SER A 70 2.63 -9.92 8.59
CA SER A 70 3.37 -10.79 7.70
C SER A 70 4.68 -11.29 8.33
N PRO A 71 5.25 -12.39 7.80
CA PRO A 71 6.68 -12.66 7.85
C PRO A 71 7.51 -11.48 7.35
N TYR A 72 8.82 -11.56 7.57
CA TYR A 72 9.75 -10.61 6.96
C TYR A 72 9.74 -10.74 5.43
N ILE A 73 9.62 -9.60 4.76
CA ILE A 73 9.70 -9.44 3.32
C ILE A 73 11.09 -8.91 2.99
N GLN A 74 11.76 -9.59 2.06
CA GLN A 74 13.13 -9.33 1.65
C GLN A 74 13.17 -8.89 0.20
N GLY A 75 14.11 -8.00 -0.12
CA GLY A 75 14.21 -7.37 -1.44
C GLY A 75 12.91 -6.68 -1.89
N PRO A 76 12.23 -5.88 -1.02
CA PRO A 76 11.03 -5.15 -1.44
C PRO A 76 11.38 -4.19 -2.58
N THR A 77 10.58 -4.22 -3.64
CA THR A 77 10.69 -3.30 -4.76
C THR A 77 9.31 -2.75 -5.09
N THR A 78 9.28 -1.48 -5.47
CA THR A 78 8.07 -0.80 -5.96
C THR A 78 8.33 -0.20 -7.31
N GLU A 79 7.50 -0.50 -8.29
CA GLU A 79 7.56 0.10 -9.63
C GLU A 79 6.39 1.08 -9.77
N PRO A 80 6.65 2.41 -9.81
CA PRO A 80 5.61 3.41 -9.98
C PRO A 80 4.90 3.26 -11.32
N GLY A 81 3.58 3.41 -11.31
CA GLY A 81 2.77 3.31 -12.52
C GLY A 81 3.09 4.42 -13.53
N ALA A 82 3.34 4.04 -14.78
CA ALA A 82 3.58 4.98 -15.88
C ALA A 82 2.30 5.67 -16.36
N ALA A 83 2.45 6.78 -17.09
CA ALA A 83 1.34 7.46 -17.73
C ALA A 83 0.76 6.59 -18.87
N ARG A 84 -0.57 6.42 -18.87
CA ARG A 84 -1.29 5.74 -19.96
C ARG A 84 -1.65 6.77 -21.02
N THR A 85 -1.14 6.59 -22.22
CA THR A 85 -1.35 7.54 -23.33
C THR A 85 -2.12 6.90 -24.49
N PHE A 86 -2.87 7.72 -25.21
CA PHE A 86 -3.57 7.31 -26.43
C PHE A 86 -3.22 8.18 -27.61
N GLY A 87 -3.10 7.50 -28.76
CA GLY A 87 -2.89 8.08 -30.07
C GLY A 87 -1.50 8.66 -30.28
N SER A 88 -1.10 8.73 -31.55
CA SER A 88 0.08 9.45 -32.01
C SER A 88 -0.15 9.97 -33.43
N GLY A 89 0.63 10.97 -33.87
CA GLY A 89 0.52 11.53 -35.22
C GLY A 89 -0.88 12.09 -35.53
N ASN A 90 -1.43 11.80 -36.71
CA ASN A 90 -2.72 12.36 -37.15
C ASN A 90 -3.94 11.83 -36.36
N GLN A 91 -3.73 10.88 -35.45
CA GLN A 91 -4.77 10.28 -34.62
C GLN A 91 -5.18 11.18 -33.45
N VAL A 92 -4.35 12.17 -33.09
CA VAL A 92 -4.56 13.12 -32.00
C VAL A 92 -4.16 14.53 -32.47
N LEU A 93 -4.86 15.55 -31.95
CA LEU A 93 -4.61 16.95 -32.32
C LEU A 93 -3.15 17.33 -32.04
N GLY A 94 -2.43 17.68 -33.12
CA GLY A 94 -1.03 18.09 -33.07
C GLY A 94 -0.02 16.95 -32.88
N GLY A 95 -0.42 15.67 -33.02
CA GLY A 95 0.49 14.54 -32.85
C GLY A 95 0.94 14.29 -31.41
N ILE A 96 0.41 15.05 -30.44
CA ILE A 96 0.75 14.96 -29.02
C ILE A 96 -0.19 13.93 -28.37
N PRO A 97 0.33 12.82 -27.80
CA PRO A 97 -0.49 11.81 -27.15
C PRO A 97 -1.36 12.38 -26.02
N ILE A 98 -2.57 11.85 -25.87
CA ILE A 98 -3.50 12.23 -24.80
C ILE A 98 -3.24 11.32 -23.60
N THR A 99 -2.92 11.88 -22.44
CA THR A 99 -2.86 11.11 -21.18
C THR A 99 -4.28 10.74 -20.74
N ILE A 100 -4.60 9.45 -20.71
CA ILE A 100 -5.90 8.90 -20.29
C ILE A 100 -5.91 8.57 -18.80
N GLY A 101 -4.76 8.23 -18.24
CA GLY A 101 -4.67 7.85 -16.83
C GLY A 101 -3.26 7.44 -16.43
N ARG A 102 -3.18 6.66 -15.35
CA ARG A 102 -1.93 6.15 -14.78
C ARG A 102 -2.07 4.65 -14.55
N GLU A 103 -1.00 3.90 -14.75
CA GLU A 103 -0.96 2.49 -14.38
C GLU A 103 -0.90 2.33 -12.85
N ALA A 104 -1.17 1.12 -12.37
CA ALA A 104 -1.04 0.77 -10.96
C ALA A 104 0.44 0.77 -10.54
N THR A 105 0.72 1.03 -9.26
CA THR A 105 2.07 0.85 -8.69
C THR A 105 2.22 -0.59 -8.24
N SER A 106 3.21 -1.32 -8.74
CA SER A 106 3.45 -2.70 -8.31
C SER A 106 4.33 -2.73 -7.06
N PHE A 107 4.12 -3.73 -6.20
CA PHE A 107 5.03 -4.10 -5.13
C PHE A 107 5.41 -5.56 -5.30
N SER A 108 6.70 -5.88 -5.15
CA SER A 108 7.18 -7.26 -5.11
C SER A 108 8.25 -7.45 -4.06
N GLY A 109 8.38 -8.68 -3.55
CA GLY A 109 9.40 -9.07 -2.60
C GLY A 109 9.43 -10.59 -2.42
N THR A 110 10.26 -11.05 -1.49
CA THR A 110 10.48 -12.47 -1.25
C THR A 110 10.44 -12.78 0.24
N ILE A 111 9.81 -13.88 0.62
CA ILE A 111 9.80 -14.40 1.98
C ILE A 111 10.78 -15.57 2.03
N TYR A 112 11.83 -15.47 2.84
CA TYR A 112 12.82 -16.54 2.99
C TYR A 112 12.52 -17.46 4.17
N GLN A 113 12.75 -18.76 3.97
CA GLN A 113 12.80 -19.81 5.00
C GLN A 113 11.57 -19.90 5.92
N GLU A 114 10.41 -19.43 5.45
CA GLU A 114 9.20 -19.43 6.25
C GLU A 114 8.50 -20.81 6.22
N ASN A 115 7.80 -21.11 7.31
CA ASN A 115 7.03 -22.34 7.41
C ASN A 115 5.89 -22.36 6.37
N GLN A 116 5.79 -23.46 5.61
CA GLN A 116 4.76 -23.58 4.58
C GLN A 116 3.33 -23.56 5.15
N LYS A 117 3.12 -23.84 6.44
CA LYS A 117 1.82 -23.61 7.10
C LYS A 117 1.43 -22.14 7.10
N VAL A 118 2.38 -21.23 7.35
CA VAL A 118 2.16 -19.78 7.33
C VAL A 118 1.95 -19.30 5.90
N ILE A 119 2.75 -19.79 4.95
CA ILE A 119 2.58 -19.48 3.52
C ILE A 119 1.21 -19.94 3.00
N ALA A 120 0.77 -21.13 3.37
CA ALA A 120 -0.56 -21.64 3.01
C ALA A 120 -1.68 -20.76 3.57
N GLN A 121 -1.52 -20.22 4.78
CA GLN A 121 -2.46 -19.24 5.33
C GLN A 121 -2.43 -17.92 4.58
N LEU A 122 -1.25 -17.38 4.25
CA LEU A 122 -1.13 -16.14 3.46
C LEU A 122 -1.80 -16.27 2.09
N LYS A 123 -1.69 -17.43 1.44
CA LYS A 123 -2.38 -17.70 0.16
C LYS A 123 -3.91 -17.60 0.27
N GLN A 124 -4.50 -17.90 1.42
CA GLN A 124 -5.95 -17.75 1.60
C GLN A 124 -6.39 -16.28 1.49
N TYR A 125 -5.51 -15.32 1.78
CA TYR A 125 -5.82 -13.90 1.70
C TYR A 125 -5.96 -13.40 0.27
N GLN A 126 -5.50 -14.16 -0.74
CA GLN A 126 -5.67 -13.83 -2.16
C GLN A 126 -7.15 -13.79 -2.58
N CYS A 127 -8.02 -14.49 -1.85
CA CYS A 127 -9.46 -14.52 -2.08
C CYS A 127 -10.23 -13.42 -1.32
N GLU A 128 -9.54 -12.60 -0.52
CA GLU A 128 -10.16 -11.56 0.31
C GLU A 128 -9.96 -10.16 -0.27
N ASN A 129 -10.84 -9.23 0.13
CA ASN A 129 -10.67 -7.81 -0.15
C ASN A 129 -9.90 -7.14 1.00
N ILE A 130 -8.58 -7.06 0.85
CA ILE A 130 -7.63 -6.67 1.90
C ILE A 130 -6.87 -5.40 1.54
N GLY A 131 -6.36 -4.74 2.58
CA GLY A 131 -5.36 -3.71 2.47
C GLY A 131 -4.19 -3.98 3.42
N VAL A 132 -3.14 -3.17 3.27
CA VAL A 132 -1.89 -3.31 4.02
C VAL A 132 -1.55 -2.04 4.78
N TYR A 133 -0.96 -2.22 5.96
CA TYR A 133 -0.15 -1.23 6.63
C TYR A 133 1.32 -1.58 6.38
N LEU A 134 2.10 -0.65 5.85
CA LEU A 134 3.50 -0.86 5.53
C LEU A 134 4.35 -0.63 6.79
N ILE A 135 5.26 -1.54 7.13
CA ILE A 135 6.12 -1.43 8.30
C ILE A 135 7.57 -1.38 7.83
N ASP A 136 8.25 -0.27 8.12
CA ASP A 136 9.65 -0.10 7.73
C ASP A 136 10.65 -0.73 8.73
N GLU A 137 11.93 -0.71 8.38
CA GLU A 137 13.05 -1.18 9.19
C GLU A 137 13.18 -0.50 10.57
N ASN A 138 12.70 0.75 10.67
CA ASN A 138 12.71 1.50 11.92
C ASN A 138 11.49 1.20 12.77
N GLY A 139 10.47 0.53 12.23
CA GLY A 139 9.19 0.25 12.88
C GLY A 139 8.16 1.37 12.70
N ASN A 140 8.37 2.30 11.76
CA ASN A 140 7.36 3.25 11.33
C ASN A 140 6.25 2.54 10.56
N ILE A 141 5.04 3.08 10.64
CA ILE A 141 3.85 2.49 10.00
C ILE A 141 3.33 3.45 8.93
N GLY A 142 3.36 3.02 7.67
CA GLY A 142 2.76 3.71 6.54
C GLY A 142 1.32 3.24 6.32
N CYS A 143 0.39 4.18 6.27
CA CYS A 143 -1.04 3.91 6.10
C CYS A 143 -1.75 5.07 5.38
N LEU A 144 -3.07 4.97 5.19
CA LEU A 144 -3.87 6.07 4.68
C LEU A 144 -4.57 6.81 5.82
N VAL A 145 -4.76 8.11 5.66
CA VAL A 145 -5.53 8.92 6.62
C VAL A 145 -6.72 9.61 5.97
N ASN A 146 -7.69 10.03 6.78
CA ASN A 146 -8.82 10.83 6.31
C ASN A 146 -8.35 12.23 5.85
N ASP A 147 -7.37 12.78 6.56
CA ASP A 147 -6.84 14.13 6.42
C ASP A 147 -5.36 14.10 6.83
N LEU A 148 -4.50 14.78 6.06
CA LEU A 148 -3.04 14.76 6.26
C LEU A 148 -2.59 15.71 7.37
N ASP A 149 -3.33 16.79 7.61
CA ASP A 149 -3.02 17.81 8.60
C ASP A 149 -3.56 17.39 9.97
N GLU A 150 -4.78 16.85 10.01
CA GLU A 150 -5.45 16.39 11.23
C GLU A 150 -5.94 14.93 11.11
N PRO A 151 -5.03 13.95 11.16
CA PRO A 151 -5.39 12.55 11.02
C PRO A 151 -6.19 12.05 12.23
N THR A 152 -7.42 11.57 11.99
CA THR A 152 -8.29 10.98 13.02
C THR A 152 -8.63 9.52 12.74
N LYS A 153 -8.45 9.07 11.50
CA LYS A 153 -8.72 7.69 11.06
C LYS A 153 -7.56 7.19 10.22
N TYR A 154 -6.93 6.13 10.69
CA TYR A 154 -5.80 5.48 10.02
C TYR A 154 -6.29 4.18 9.38
N MET A 155 -6.28 4.13 8.06
CA MET A 155 -6.90 3.10 7.23
C MET A 155 -5.83 2.25 6.53
N PRO A 156 -6.12 0.97 6.23
CA PRO A 156 -5.21 0.16 5.43
C PRO A 156 -5.14 0.70 3.99
N ILE A 157 -4.00 0.57 3.35
CA ILE A 157 -3.83 0.89 1.92
C ILE A 157 -4.46 -0.24 1.11
N PRO A 158 -5.50 -0.01 0.29
CA PRO A 158 -6.10 -1.03 -0.57
C PRO A 158 -5.07 -1.67 -1.49
N ILE A 159 -5.07 -3.01 -1.57
CA ILE A 159 -4.21 -3.75 -2.49
C ILE A 159 -5.01 -4.63 -3.43
N TYR A 160 -4.47 -4.82 -4.62
CA TYR A 160 -5.07 -5.62 -5.69
C TYR A 160 -4.06 -6.63 -6.21
N SER A 161 -4.58 -7.69 -6.84
CA SER A 161 -3.75 -8.76 -7.41
C SER A 161 -2.77 -9.35 -6.39
N PHE A 162 -3.21 -9.51 -5.14
CA PHE A 162 -2.36 -10.07 -4.09
C PHE A 162 -1.95 -11.50 -4.47
N PHE A 163 -0.63 -11.74 -4.45
CA PHE A 163 -0.05 -12.99 -4.87
C PHE A 163 1.02 -13.48 -3.90
N VAL A 164 0.94 -14.76 -3.56
CA VAL A 164 1.98 -15.49 -2.84
C VAL A 164 2.33 -16.76 -3.61
N GLY A 165 3.60 -16.90 -3.98
CA GLY A 165 4.10 -17.99 -4.80
C GLY A 165 4.23 -19.31 -4.06
N ASP A 166 4.39 -20.40 -4.83
CA ASP A 166 4.84 -21.69 -4.31
C ASP A 166 6.27 -21.64 -3.80
N LYS A 167 6.65 -22.69 -3.05
CA LYS A 167 7.99 -22.79 -2.48
C LYS A 167 9.00 -22.96 -3.60
N SER A 168 9.89 -22.00 -3.72
CA SER A 168 11.12 -22.14 -4.49
C SER A 168 12.18 -22.80 -3.62
N LEU A 169 12.89 -23.79 -4.18
CA LEU A 169 13.98 -24.48 -3.53
C LEU A 169 15.29 -23.82 -3.94
N GLY A 170 16.03 -23.27 -2.96
CA GLY A 170 17.24 -22.49 -3.25
C GLY A 170 18.51 -23.33 -3.48
N GLY A 171 18.40 -24.66 -3.37
CA GLY A 171 19.53 -25.57 -3.62
C GLY A 171 20.62 -25.48 -2.55
N TYR A 172 21.88 -25.32 -2.97
CA TYR A 172 23.04 -25.30 -2.05
C TYR A 172 23.37 -23.89 -1.53
N GLU A 173 23.15 -22.87 -2.36
CA GLU A 173 23.63 -21.50 -2.09
C GLU A 173 22.50 -20.54 -1.70
N GLU A 174 21.29 -20.74 -2.21
CA GLU A 174 20.16 -19.87 -1.91
C GLU A 174 19.25 -20.47 -0.84
N PRO A 175 18.67 -19.63 0.05
CA PRO A 175 17.62 -20.08 0.94
C PRO A 175 16.34 -20.39 0.16
N ASP A 176 15.58 -21.38 0.64
CA ASP A 176 14.21 -21.61 0.18
C ASP A 176 13.37 -20.34 0.34
N SER A 177 12.48 -20.10 -0.63
CA SER A 177 11.76 -18.83 -0.70
C SER A 177 10.34 -18.95 -1.25
N ASN A 178 9.55 -17.91 -1.01
CA ASN A 178 8.23 -17.72 -1.59
C ASN A 178 8.11 -16.27 -2.07
N ALA A 179 7.73 -16.08 -3.34
CA ALA A 179 7.48 -14.74 -3.87
C ALA A 179 6.23 -14.13 -3.23
N ILE A 180 6.21 -12.82 -3.02
CA ILE A 180 5.04 -12.05 -2.61
C ILE A 180 4.92 -10.79 -3.47
N SER A 181 3.72 -10.47 -3.92
CA SER A 181 3.48 -9.27 -4.74
C SER A 181 2.03 -8.79 -4.67
N TRP A 182 1.82 -7.52 -5.00
CA TRP A 182 0.50 -6.92 -5.16
C TRP A 182 0.61 -5.62 -5.95
N SER A 183 -0.51 -4.93 -6.15
CA SER A 183 -0.56 -3.63 -6.79
C SER A 183 -1.39 -2.64 -5.99
N PHE A 184 -0.93 -1.40 -5.94
CA PHE A 184 -1.66 -0.25 -5.45
C PHE A 184 -2.36 0.46 -6.60
N VAL A 185 -3.59 0.94 -6.36
CA VAL A 185 -4.31 1.73 -7.36
C VAL A 185 -3.60 3.05 -7.65
N PRO A 186 -3.84 3.66 -8.83
CA PRO A 186 -3.40 5.03 -9.08
C PRO A 186 -3.81 5.97 -7.96
N ASN A 187 -2.92 6.90 -7.58
CA ASN A 187 -3.14 7.92 -6.55
C ASN A 187 -3.32 7.36 -5.12
N TRP A 188 -2.92 6.11 -4.86
CA TRP A 188 -2.96 5.54 -3.51
C TRP A 188 -2.17 6.37 -2.48
N SER A 189 -1.12 7.07 -2.91
CA SER A 189 -0.23 7.83 -2.04
C SER A 189 -0.73 9.23 -1.69
N ASP A 190 -1.83 9.70 -2.27
CA ASP A 190 -2.32 11.08 -2.07
C ASP A 190 -2.69 11.40 -0.61
N LYS A 191 -3.02 10.37 0.18
CA LYS A 191 -3.29 10.46 1.62
C LYS A 191 -2.39 9.55 2.44
N PHE A 192 -1.20 9.27 1.93
CA PHE A 192 -0.23 8.44 2.64
C PHE A 192 0.31 9.19 3.86
N TYR A 193 0.35 8.50 4.99
CA TYR A 193 0.81 9.06 6.25
C TYR A 193 1.72 8.07 6.95
N ILE A 194 2.82 8.58 7.51
CA ILE A 194 3.80 7.80 8.25
C ILE A 194 3.64 8.06 9.74
N ILE A 195 3.15 7.06 10.46
CA ILE A 195 3.15 7.07 11.93
C ILE A 195 4.55 6.71 12.38
N LYS A 196 5.22 7.67 13.02
CA LYS A 196 6.59 7.53 13.48
C LYS A 196 6.68 6.63 14.71
N ARG A 197 7.66 5.73 14.74
CA ARG A 197 7.87 4.80 15.86
C ARG A 197 7.95 5.51 17.20
N GLU A 198 8.64 6.65 17.29
CA GLU A 198 8.80 7.39 18.54
C GLU A 198 7.48 7.92 19.12
N THR A 199 6.42 7.99 18.31
CA THR A 199 5.07 8.35 18.78
C THR A 199 4.26 7.16 19.29
N LEU A 200 4.78 5.94 19.09
CA LEU A 200 4.11 4.71 19.48
C LEU A 200 4.56 4.24 20.87
N ASP A 201 3.61 3.80 21.68
CA ASP A 201 3.81 3.30 23.05
C ASP A 201 4.16 1.79 23.08
N PHE A 202 5.06 1.34 22.19
CA PHE A 202 5.49 -0.08 22.06
C PHE A 202 6.91 -0.35 22.54
#